data_AF-A0A0K8U9Y7-F1
#
_entry.id   AF-A0A0K8U9Y7-F1
#
_cell.length_a   1.000
_cell.length_b   1.000
_cell.length_c   1.000
_cell.angle_alpha   90.00
_cell.angle_beta   90.00
_cell.angle_gamma   90.00
#
_symmetry.space_group_name_H-M   'P 1'
#
loop_
_entity.id
_entity.type
_entity.pdbx_description
1 polymer ?
#
loop_
_entity_poly.entity_id
_entity_poly.type
_entity_poly.pdbx_seq_one_letter_code
_entity_poly.pdbx_strand_id
1 'polypeptide(L)'
;MDRDDFDYTALHYAARNGNVEICKMLIEDGKADVDAITKAGATAMHRAAMMGHLNVVKLLVAAKANLQLQDEYGQTALHRAAIRGHLDVCKFLLEQDPKLKEIKDKKEKIPYEYIMENANDDFKMLLKP
;
A
#
# COMPACT_ATOMS: atom_id res chain seq x y z
N MET A 1 2.77 -16.06 15.68
CA MET A 1 1.86 -15.75 14.55
C MET A 1 2.28 -16.63 13.40
N ASP A 2 1.32 -17.28 12.76
CA ASP A 2 1.51 -18.22 11.66
C ASP A 2 1.97 -17.44 10.41
N ARG A 3 3.28 -17.25 10.31
CA ARG A 3 3.94 -16.73 9.12
C ARG A 3 4.31 -17.91 8.22
N ASP A 4 4.11 -17.77 6.92
CA ASP A 4 4.63 -18.74 5.95
C ASP A 4 6.16 -18.61 5.78
N ASP A 5 6.74 -19.44 4.94
CA ASP A 5 8.18 -19.42 4.64
C ASP A 5 8.67 -18.10 4.00
N PHE A 6 7.77 -17.20 3.61
CA PHE A 6 8.06 -15.88 3.04
C PHE A 6 7.67 -14.73 3.99
N ASP A 7 7.40 -15.03 5.26
CA ASP A 7 6.94 -14.10 6.30
C ASP A 7 5.55 -13.49 6.02
N TYR A 8 4.74 -14.09 5.15
CA TYR A 8 3.35 -13.67 4.96
C TYR A 8 2.51 -14.05 6.17
N THR A 9 1.72 -13.08 6.62
CA THR A 9 0.67 -13.29 7.61
C THR A 9 -0.68 -13.47 6.91
N ALA A 10 -1.68 -13.97 7.64
CA ALA A 10 -3.07 -13.99 7.17
C ALA A 10 -3.56 -12.62 6.66
N LEU A 11 -3.13 -11.53 7.32
CA LEU A 11 -3.50 -10.16 6.93
C LEU A 11 -2.92 -9.78 5.56
N HIS A 12 -1.72 -10.25 5.20
CA HIS A 12 -1.16 -10.02 3.87
C HIS A 12 -2.01 -10.66 2.77
N TYR A 13 -2.45 -11.91 2.97
CA TYR A 13 -3.29 -12.61 2.00
C TYR A 13 -4.69 -12.01 1.91
N ALA A 14 -5.31 -11.73 3.05
CA ALA A 14 -6.62 -11.07 3.09
C ALA A 14 -6.57 -9.71 2.38
N ALA A 15 -5.52 -8.92 2.63
CA ALA A 15 -5.35 -7.62 2.02
C ALA A 15 -5.07 -7.70 0.51
N ARG A 16 -4.26 -8.67 0.07
CA ARG A 16 -4.02 -8.95 -1.36
C ARG A 16 -5.30 -9.33 -2.10
N ASN A 17 -6.19 -10.07 -1.45
CA ASN A 17 -7.43 -10.57 -2.06
C ASN A 17 -8.60 -9.60 -1.90
N GLY A 18 -8.43 -8.49 -1.18
CA GLY A 18 -9.49 -7.50 -0.97
C GLY A 18 -10.55 -7.92 0.05
N ASN A 19 -10.28 -8.94 0.87
CA ASN A 19 -11.25 -9.50 1.83
C ASN A 19 -11.35 -8.60 3.07
N VAL A 20 -12.19 -7.55 2.99
CA VAL A 20 -12.35 -6.54 4.03
C VAL A 20 -12.76 -7.15 5.37
N GLU A 21 -13.68 -8.12 5.37
CA GLU A 21 -14.21 -8.76 6.57
C GLU A 21 -13.13 -9.55 7.31
N ILE A 22 -12.29 -10.29 6.56
CA ILE A 22 -11.17 -11.04 7.15
C ILE A 22 -10.10 -10.08 7.67
N CYS A 23 -9.77 -9.04 6.90
CA CYS A 23 -8.84 -8.01 7.39
C CYS A 23 -9.35 -7.38 8.69
N LYS A 24 -10.64 -7.05 8.76
CA LYS A 24 -11.26 -6.44 9.93
C LYS A 24 -11.20 -7.36 11.14
N MET A 25 -11.63 -8.61 10.97
CA MET A 25 -11.54 -9.64 12.02
C MET A 25 -10.12 -9.78 12.56
N LEU A 26 -9.12 -9.92 11.67
CA LEU A 26 -7.72 -10.09 12.07
C LEU A 26 -7.17 -8.90 12.86
N ILE A 27 -7.55 -7.68 12.49
CA ILE A 27 -7.14 -6.44 13.16
C ILE A 27 -7.84 -6.30 14.51
N GLU A 28 -9.15 -6.53 14.58
CA GLU A 28 -9.96 -6.37 15.79
C GLU A 28 -9.66 -7.45 16.84
N ASP A 29 -9.26 -8.66 16.43
CA ASP A 29 -8.78 -9.71 17.33
C ASP A 29 -7.49 -9.33 18.06
N GLY A 30 -6.85 -8.20 17.68
CA GLY A 30 -5.68 -7.62 18.35
C GLY A 30 -4.38 -8.42 18.18
N LYS A 31 -4.44 -9.53 17.44
CA LYS A 31 -3.30 -10.43 17.19
C LYS A 31 -2.61 -10.16 15.87
N ALA A 32 -3.16 -9.35 14.98
CA ALA A 32 -2.47 -9.00 13.75
C ALA A 32 -1.56 -7.79 13.98
N ASP A 33 -0.27 -7.97 13.74
CA ASP A 33 0.64 -6.85 13.51
C ASP A 33 0.32 -6.25 12.13
N VAL A 34 -0.28 -5.05 12.14
CA VAL A 34 -0.73 -4.33 10.94
C VAL A 34 0.44 -3.95 10.03
N ASP A 35 1.60 -3.70 10.63
CA ASP A 35 2.84 -3.29 9.95
C ASP A 35 3.81 -4.46 9.77
N ALA A 36 3.37 -5.70 10.00
CA ALA A 36 4.15 -6.88 9.70
C ALA A 36 4.66 -6.83 8.25
N ILE A 37 5.94 -7.17 8.07
CA ILE A 37 6.60 -7.20 6.77
C ILE A 37 6.90 -8.64 6.33
N THR A 38 6.77 -8.90 5.04
CA THR A 38 7.28 -10.14 4.42
C THR A 38 8.80 -10.09 4.25
N LYS A 39 9.43 -11.18 3.77
CA LYS A 39 10.86 -11.18 3.39
C LYS A 39 11.22 -10.11 2.35
N ALA A 40 10.25 -9.70 1.54
CA ALA A 40 10.36 -8.63 0.56
C ALA A 40 10.12 -7.22 1.15
N GLY A 41 10.01 -7.09 2.47
CA GLY A 41 9.70 -5.81 3.15
C GLY A 41 8.28 -5.30 2.92
N ALA A 42 7.43 -6.06 2.22
CA ALA A 42 6.07 -5.61 1.89
C ALA A 42 5.13 -5.80 3.08
N THR A 43 4.28 -4.81 3.35
CA THR A 43 3.20 -4.89 4.34
C THR A 43 1.88 -5.31 3.68
N ALA A 44 0.85 -5.57 4.49
CA ALA A 44 -0.52 -5.73 4.00
C ALA A 44 -1.01 -4.53 3.16
N MET A 45 -0.59 -3.31 3.52
CA MET A 45 -0.93 -2.10 2.78
C MET A 45 -0.33 -2.09 1.38
N HIS A 46 0.91 -2.55 1.20
CA HIS A 46 1.51 -2.70 -0.12
C HIS A 46 0.70 -3.64 -1.01
N ARG A 47 0.21 -4.74 -0.44
CA ARG A 47 -0.61 -5.73 -1.17
C ARG A 47 -1.97 -5.16 -1.57
N ALA A 48 -2.67 -4.51 -0.64
CA ALA A 48 -3.96 -3.89 -0.92
C ALA A 48 -3.83 -2.77 -1.97
N ALA A 49 -2.80 -1.92 -1.84
CA ALA A 49 -2.57 -0.81 -2.75
C ALA A 49 -2.17 -1.27 -4.16
N MET A 50 -1.32 -2.30 -4.27
CA MET A 50 -0.95 -2.91 -5.55
C MET A 50 -2.15 -3.53 -6.28
N MET A 51 -3.15 -4.00 -5.55
CA MET A 51 -4.34 -4.66 -6.13
C MET A 51 -5.55 -3.73 -6.24
N GLY A 52 -5.43 -2.46 -5.84
CA GLY A 52 -6.51 -1.47 -5.96
C GLY A 52 -7.63 -1.63 -4.93
N HIS A 53 -7.38 -2.30 -3.80
CA HIS A 53 -8.41 -2.60 -2.80
C HIS A 53 -8.60 -1.44 -1.82
N LEU A 54 -9.22 -0.35 -2.28
CA LEU A 54 -9.41 0.89 -1.51
C LEU A 54 -10.04 0.66 -0.13
N ASN A 55 -11.04 -0.21 -0.01
CA ASN A 55 -11.71 -0.47 1.27
C ASN A 55 -10.77 -1.13 2.29
N VAL A 56 -9.87 -2.01 1.84
CA VAL A 56 -8.82 -2.57 2.71
C VAL A 56 -7.80 -1.49 3.07
N VAL A 57 -7.40 -0.63 2.13
CA VAL A 57 -6.48 0.48 2.42
C VAL A 57 -7.07 1.41 3.50
N LYS A 58 -8.35 1.79 3.37
CA LYS A 58 -9.07 2.59 4.37
C LYS A 58 -9.08 1.92 5.75
N LEU A 59 -9.33 0.62 5.79
CA LEU A 59 -9.31 -0.15 7.03
C LEU A 59 -7.92 -0.16 7.68
N LEU A 60 -6.85 -0.38 6.91
CA LEU A 60 -5.48 -0.38 7.42
C LEU A 60 -5.06 1.01 7.93
N VAL A 61 -5.46 2.09 7.24
CA VAL A 61 -5.27 3.47 7.72
C VAL A 61 -6.01 3.70 9.04
N ALA A 62 -7.27 3.25 9.15
CA ALA A 62 -8.03 3.36 10.40
C ALA A 62 -7.35 2.59 11.55
N ALA A 63 -6.70 1.48 11.23
CA ALA A 63 -5.88 0.68 12.15
C ALA A 63 -4.47 1.27 12.41
N LYS A 64 -4.20 2.51 11.99
CA LYS A 64 -2.94 3.23 12.22
C LYS A 64 -1.71 2.59 11.57
N ALA A 65 -1.88 1.87 10.46
CA ALA A 65 -0.77 1.38 9.65
C ALA A 65 0.19 2.49 9.24
N ASN A 66 1.50 2.21 9.24
CA ASN A 66 2.51 3.15 8.81
C ASN A 66 2.58 3.23 7.27
N LEU A 67 2.14 4.37 6.71
CA LEU A 67 2.04 4.58 5.26
C LEU A 67 3.41 4.76 4.58
N GLN A 68 4.45 5.13 5.34
CA GLN A 68 5.77 5.44 4.82
C GLN A 68 6.71 4.23 4.79
N LEU A 69 6.26 3.05 5.27
CA LEU A 69 7.07 1.84 5.16
C LEU A 69 7.40 1.54 3.69
N GLN A 70 8.66 1.18 3.48
CA GLN A 70 9.20 0.89 2.16
C GLN A 70 9.53 -0.60 2.07
N ASP A 71 9.14 -1.22 0.96
CA ASP A 71 9.51 -2.59 0.66
C ASP A 71 10.99 -2.74 0.22
N GLU A 72 11.40 -3.94 -0.18
CA GLU A 72 12.77 -4.23 -0.59
C GLU A 72 13.27 -3.37 -1.77
N TYR A 73 12.38 -2.75 -2.53
CA TYR A 73 12.72 -1.85 -3.64
C TYR A 73 12.75 -0.38 -3.20
N GLY A 74 12.51 -0.07 -1.92
CA GLY A 74 12.31 1.30 -1.45
C GLY A 74 10.91 1.84 -1.76
N GLN A 75 9.99 1.00 -2.22
CA GLN A 75 8.68 1.46 -2.69
C GLN A 75 7.68 1.48 -1.54
N THR A 76 6.95 2.57 -1.40
CA THR A 76 5.78 2.68 -0.51
C THR A 76 4.53 2.08 -1.16
N ALA A 77 3.45 1.95 -0.39
CA ALA A 77 2.14 1.59 -0.95
C ALA A 77 1.68 2.52 -2.08
N LEU A 78 2.01 3.82 -2.02
CA LEU A 78 1.68 4.78 -3.07
C LEU A 78 2.41 4.47 -4.39
N HIS A 79 3.68 4.06 -4.34
CA HIS A 79 4.41 3.60 -5.54
C HIS A 79 3.69 2.41 -6.18
N ARG A 80 3.29 1.42 -5.36
CA ARG A 80 2.62 0.22 -5.86
C ARG A 80 1.26 0.53 -6.50
N ALA A 81 0.48 1.44 -5.93
CA ALA A 81 -0.78 1.90 -6.51
C ALA A 81 -0.55 2.70 -7.81
N ALA A 82 0.46 3.57 -7.86
CA ALA A 82 0.81 4.36 -9.05
C ALA A 82 1.24 3.47 -10.22
N ILE A 83 2.13 2.48 -9.99
CA ILE A 83 2.57 1.49 -10.98
C ILE A 83 1.39 0.76 -11.63
N ARG A 84 0.31 0.54 -10.88
CA ARG A 84 -0.87 -0.21 -11.32
C ARG A 84 -2.02 0.67 -11.77
N GLY A 85 -1.88 1.99 -11.70
CA GLY A 85 -2.91 2.93 -12.14
C GLY A 85 -4.13 3.02 -11.22
N HIS A 86 -4.01 2.71 -9.93
CA HIS A 86 -5.12 2.76 -8.97
C HIS A 86 -5.35 4.18 -8.43
N LEU A 87 -6.04 5.02 -9.21
CA LEU A 87 -6.21 6.45 -8.95
C LEU A 87 -6.88 6.74 -7.61
N ASP A 88 -7.93 5.98 -7.28
CA ASP A 88 -8.71 6.12 -6.06
C ASP A 88 -7.88 5.80 -4.81
N VAL A 89 -7.03 4.77 -4.87
CA VAL A 89 -6.07 4.45 -3.81
C VAL A 89 -5.01 5.55 -3.69
N CYS A 90 -4.44 6.01 -4.80
CA CYS A 90 -3.46 7.10 -4.79
C CYS A 90 -4.04 8.37 -4.15
N LYS A 91 -5.26 8.77 -4.56
CA LYS A 91 -5.98 9.93 -4.01
C LYS A 91 -6.12 9.80 -2.50
N PHE A 92 -6.67 8.67 -2.05
CA PHE A 92 -6.91 8.44 -0.64
C PHE A 92 -5.62 8.45 0.18
N LEU A 93 -4.55 7.76 -0.27
CA LEU A 93 -3.27 7.76 0.45
C LEU A 93 -2.67 9.16 0.60
N LEU A 94 -2.77 10.00 -0.43
CA LEU A 94 -2.28 11.39 -0.38
C LEU A 94 -3.13 12.31 0.49
N GLU A 95 -4.43 12.05 0.61
CA GLU A 95 -5.28 12.75 1.58
C GLU A 95 -4.85 12.45 3.03
N GLN A 96 -4.29 11.26 3.29
CA GLN A 96 -3.80 10.89 4.61
C GLN A 96 -2.38 11.42 4.88
N ASP A 97 -1.49 11.31 3.89
CA ASP A 97 -0.13 11.83 3.98
C ASP A 97 0.37 12.33 2.60
N PRO A 98 0.32 13.65 2.35
CA PRO A 98 0.80 14.23 1.11
C PRO A 98 2.29 13.98 0.84
N LYS A 99 3.12 13.72 1.86
CA LYS A 99 4.57 13.50 1.69
C LYS A 99 4.90 12.22 0.94
N LEU A 100 3.95 11.28 0.86
CA LEU A 100 4.14 10.02 0.16
C LEU A 100 4.55 10.20 -1.31
N LYS A 101 4.13 11.29 -1.97
CA LYS A 101 4.49 11.58 -3.37
C LYS A 101 5.95 12.00 -3.56
N GLU A 102 6.64 12.38 -2.49
CA GLU A 102 8.03 12.85 -2.51
C GLU A 102 9.03 11.76 -2.09
N ILE A 103 8.54 10.67 -1.49
CA ILE A 103 9.39 9.55 -1.07
C ILE A 103 9.99 8.89 -2.30
N LYS A 104 11.31 8.73 -2.29
CA LYS A 104 12.05 8.05 -3.35
C LYS A 104 12.25 6.58 -3.03
N ASP A 105 12.16 5.75 -4.06
CA ASP A 105 12.58 4.36 -4.01
C ASP A 105 14.10 4.21 -4.16
N LYS A 106 14.61 2.97 -4.16
CA LYS A 106 16.05 2.71 -4.29
C LYS A 106 16.66 3.12 -5.62
N LYS A 107 15.83 3.43 -6.63
CA LYS A 107 16.26 3.96 -7.94
C LYS A 107 16.20 5.48 -7.99
N GLU A 108 16.07 6.14 -6.83
CA GLU A 108 15.84 7.57 -6.69
C GLU A 108 14.52 8.04 -7.32
N LYS A 109 13.57 7.11 -7.56
CA LYS A 109 12.32 7.43 -8.24
C LYS A 109 11.17 7.65 -7.27
N ILE A 110 10.34 8.66 -7.56
CA ILE A 110 9.10 8.96 -6.85
C ILE A 110 7.89 8.26 -7.50
N PRO A 111 6.72 8.17 -6.84
CA PRO A 111 5.53 7.54 -7.42
C PRO A 111 5.10 8.12 -8.78
N TYR A 112 5.29 9.43 -8.98
CA TYR A 112 4.98 10.09 -10.26
C TYR A 112 5.73 9.50 -11.45
N GLU A 113 6.96 9.02 -11.26
CA GLU A 113 7.79 8.49 -12.35
C GLU A 113 7.39 7.08 -12.79
N TYR A 114 6.42 6.47 -12.11
CA TYR A 114 5.86 5.16 -12.43
C TYR A 114 4.46 5.23 -13.05
N ILE A 115 3.91 6.43 -13.24
CA ILE A 115 2.63 6.58 -13.94
C ILE A 115 2.79 6.13 -15.39
N MET A 116 1.78 5.43 -15.91
CA MET A 116 1.75 5.04 -17.32
C MET A 116 1.77 6.30 -18.20
N GLU A 117 2.48 6.28 -19.33
CA GLU A 117 2.58 7.44 -20.24
C GLU A 117 1.20 7.96 -20.68
N ASN A 118 0.25 7.04 -20.86
CA ASN A 118 -1.14 7.29 -21.24
C ASN A 118 -2.09 7.55 -20.06
N ALA A 119 -1.58 7.72 -18.83
CA ALA A 119 -2.40 8.12 -17.70
C ALA A 119 -3.09 9.46 -17.98
N ASN A 120 -4.33 9.60 -17.52
CA ASN A 120 -5.10 10.83 -17.69
C ASN A 120 -4.48 11.99 -16.90
N ASP A 121 -4.86 13.21 -17.28
CA ASP A 121 -4.29 14.42 -16.70
C ASP A 121 -4.56 14.53 -15.20
N ASP A 122 -5.71 14.07 -14.72
CA ASP A 122 -6.05 14.02 -13.29
C ASP A 122 -5.04 13.17 -12.50
N PHE A 123 -4.67 12.00 -13.02
CA PHE A 123 -3.70 11.10 -12.39
C PHE A 123 -2.31 11.74 -12.36
N LYS A 124 -1.90 12.35 -13.48
CA LYS A 124 -0.63 13.07 -13.59
C LYS A 124 -0.58 14.23 -12.60
N MET A 125 -1.64 15.03 -12.55
CA MET A 125 -1.74 16.19 -11.66
C MET A 125 -1.71 15.79 -10.19
N LEU A 126 -2.35 14.68 -9.82
CA LEU A 126 -2.39 14.19 -8.44
C LEU A 126 -1.01 13.87 -7.88
N LEU A 127 -0.19 13.14 -8.64
CA LEU A 127 1.11 12.65 -8.14
C LEU A 127 2.27 13.60 -8.41
N LYS A 128 2.04 14.67 -9.17
CA LYS A 128 3.07 15.64 -9.47
C LYS A 128 3.64 16.23 -8.16
N PRO A 129 4.99 16.31 -8.02
CA PRO A 129 5.64 16.97 -6.88
C PRO A 129 5.13 18.39 -6.69
#